data_AF-A0A9D6Y2M9-F1
#
_entry.id   AF-A0A9D6Y2M9-F1
#
_cell.length_a   1.000
_cell.length_b   1.000
_cell.length_c   1.000
_cell.angle_alpha   90.00
_cell.angle_beta   90.00
_cell.angle_gamma   90.00
#
_symmetry.space_group_name_H-M   'P 1'
#
loop_
_entity.id
_entity.type
_entity.pdbx_description
1 polymer ?
#
loop_
_entity_poly.entity_id
_entity_poly.type
_entity_poly.pdbx_seq_one_letter_code
_entity_poly.pdbx_strand_id
1 'polypeptide(L)'
;MGWIQDLIDPKARQWEEFYRNRWQHDNVVRSTHGVNCTGGCSWNVFVKDGVVTWEMQATDYPLLESKLPPYEPRGCQRGISASWYVYS
;
A
#
# COMPACT_ATOMS: atom_id res chain seq x y z
N MET A 1 -22.08 -36.19 -11.90
CA MET A 1 -22.03 -35.65 -10.52
C MET A 1 -20.58 -35.31 -10.22
N GLY A 2 -20.25 -34.03 -10.17
CA GLY A 2 -18.91 -33.58 -9.83
C GLY A 2 -18.65 -33.75 -8.33
N TRP A 3 -17.41 -34.05 -7.96
CA TRP A 3 -16.97 -34.36 -6.59
C TRP A 3 -16.69 -33.09 -5.76
N ILE A 4 -16.96 -31.93 -6.33
CA ILE A 4 -16.74 -30.61 -5.74
C ILE A 4 -18.10 -29.91 -5.70
N GLN A 5 -18.46 -29.45 -4.51
CA GLN A 5 -19.66 -28.64 -4.29
C GLN A 5 -19.23 -27.21 -4.00
N ASP A 6 -19.43 -26.32 -4.98
CA ASP A 6 -19.23 -24.90 -4.77
C ASP A 6 -20.38 -24.33 -3.95
N LEU A 7 -20.10 -23.99 -2.70
CA LEU A 7 -21.04 -23.34 -1.81
C LEU A 7 -20.90 -21.82 -1.94
N ILE A 8 -21.88 -21.19 -2.61
CA ILE A 8 -21.95 -19.73 -2.71
C ILE A 8 -22.83 -19.21 -1.57
N ASP A 9 -22.24 -19.06 -0.39
CA ASP A 9 -22.87 -18.43 0.77
C ASP A 9 -22.05 -17.21 1.25
N PRO A 10 -22.31 -16.01 0.69
CA PRO A 10 -21.64 -14.79 1.11
C PRO A 10 -21.85 -14.46 2.60
N LYS A 11 -22.95 -14.91 3.22
CA LYS A 11 -23.24 -14.60 4.63
C LYS A 11 -22.31 -15.38 5.57
N ALA A 12 -21.83 -16.55 5.17
CA ALA A 12 -20.83 -17.30 5.93
C ALA A 12 -19.44 -16.63 5.94
N ARG A 13 -19.20 -15.65 5.05
CA ARG A 13 -17.90 -14.97 4.87
C ARG A 13 -17.78 -13.62 5.61
N GLN A 14 -18.63 -13.40 6.62
CA GLN A 14 -18.61 -12.17 7.43
C GLN A 14 -17.27 -11.90 8.11
N TRP A 15 -16.52 -12.96 8.47
CA TRP A 15 -15.20 -12.83 9.11
C TRP A 15 -14.18 -12.06 8.24
N GLU A 16 -14.37 -12.03 6.92
CA GLU A 16 -13.48 -11.31 6.00
C GLU A 16 -13.49 -9.80 6.24
N GLU A 17 -14.57 -9.28 6.85
CA GLU A 17 -14.69 -7.86 7.19
C GLU A 17 -13.60 -7.40 8.15
N PHE A 18 -13.09 -8.30 9.00
CA PHE A 18 -11.93 -8.03 9.85
C PHE A 18 -10.72 -7.53 9.06
N TYR A 19 -10.36 -8.24 7.97
CA TYR A 19 -9.22 -7.86 7.14
C TYR A 19 -9.53 -6.65 6.24
N ARG A 20 -10.77 -6.49 5.78
CA ARG A 20 -11.19 -5.29 5.03
C ARG A 20 -11.05 -4.04 5.89
N ASN A 21 -11.53 -4.09 7.13
CA ASN A 21 -11.43 -2.99 8.09
C ASN A 21 -9.98 -2.65 8.46
N ARG A 22 -9.07 -3.65 8.48
CA ARG A 22 -7.64 -3.40 8.68
C ARG A 22 -7.02 -2.59 7.53
N TRP A 23 -7.42 -2.86 6.29
CA TRP A 23 -6.88 -2.18 5.10
C TRP A 23 -7.48 -0.79 4.87
N GLN A 24 -8.74 -0.58 5.24
CA GLN A 24 -9.39 0.73 5.18
C GLN A 24 -8.62 1.76 6.02
N HIS A 25 -8.60 2.99 5.54
CA HIS A 25 -7.85 4.12 6.08
C HIS A 25 -8.62 5.41 5.82
N ASP A 26 -8.28 6.46 6.56
CA ASP A 26 -9.00 7.74 6.50
C ASP A 26 -8.43 8.62 5.40
N ASN A 27 -7.10 8.63 5.27
CA ASN A 27 -6.39 9.52 4.37
C ASN A 27 -5.16 8.84 3.76
N VAL A 28 -4.79 9.32 2.58
CA VAL A 28 -3.52 9.00 1.92
C VAL A 28 -2.79 10.30 1.66
N VAL A 29 -1.61 10.45 2.25
CA VAL A 29 -0.78 11.66 2.14
C VAL A 29 0.47 11.36 1.33
N ARG A 30 0.78 12.21 0.36
CA ARG A 30 2.02 12.08 -0.43
C ARG A 30 3.22 12.55 0.37
N SER A 31 4.26 11.71 0.43
CA SER A 31 5.54 12.06 1.05
C SER A 31 6.72 11.39 0.33
N THR A 32 7.93 11.56 0.88
CA THR A 32 9.19 10.96 0.42
C THR A 32 10.14 10.78 1.61
N HIS A 33 11.17 9.93 1.45
CA HIS A 33 12.19 9.74 2.49
C HIS A 33 13.40 10.64 2.24
N GLY A 34 13.61 11.63 3.12
CA GLY A 34 14.75 12.56 3.09
C GLY A 34 16.07 11.95 3.55
N VAL A 35 16.39 10.74 3.10
CA VAL A 35 17.64 10.02 3.44
C VAL A 35 18.54 9.93 2.22
N ASN A 36 19.87 9.94 2.42
CA ASN A 36 20.86 9.92 1.35
C ASN A 36 20.98 8.53 0.68
N CYS A 37 19.95 8.13 -0.07
CA CYS A 37 19.86 6.81 -0.69
C CYS A 37 19.74 6.83 -2.22
N THR A 38 19.82 8.02 -2.83
CA THR A 38 19.59 8.30 -4.27
C THR A 38 18.19 7.94 -4.81
N GLY A 39 17.33 7.37 -3.96
CA GLY A 39 16.04 6.84 -4.37
C GLY A 39 15.05 7.91 -4.83
N GLY A 40 14.84 8.97 -4.04
CA GLY A 40 13.82 9.99 -4.35
C GLY A 40 12.41 9.41 -4.58
N CYS A 41 12.10 8.28 -3.93
CA CYS A 41 10.87 7.52 -4.13
C CYS A 41 9.69 8.26 -3.48
N SER A 42 8.58 8.39 -4.20
CA SER A 42 7.34 8.97 -3.72
C SER A 42 6.49 7.88 -3.09
N TRP A 43 5.93 8.19 -1.93
CA TRP A 43 5.17 7.25 -1.12
C TRP A 43 3.79 7.81 -0.83
N ASN A 44 2.81 6.91 -0.81
CA ASN A 44 1.50 7.09 -0.24
C ASN A 44 1.55 6.66 1.22
N VAL A 45 1.50 7.62 2.13
CA VAL A 45 1.47 7.40 3.58
C VAL A 45 0.02 7.27 4.00
N PHE A 46 -0.35 6.12 4.58
CA PHE A 46 -1.71 5.82 4.99
C PHE A 46 -1.92 6.22 6.45
N VAL A 47 -2.99 6.98 6.69
CA VAL A 47 -3.42 7.41 8.02
C VAL A 47 -4.75 6.76 8.32
N LYS A 48 -4.87 6.14 9.49
CA LYS A 48 -6.09 5.52 10.00
C LYS A 48 -6.28 5.90 11.45
N ASP A 49 -7.48 6.29 11.83
CA ASP A 49 -7.82 6.77 13.18
C ASP A 49 -6.88 7.90 13.64
N GLY A 50 -6.50 8.77 12.69
CA GLY A 50 -5.58 9.90 12.94
C GLY A 50 -4.11 9.51 13.17
N VAL A 51 -3.72 8.24 13.02
CA VAL A 51 -2.33 7.78 13.18
C VAL A 51 -1.75 7.26 11.86
N VAL A 52 -0.44 7.47 11.64
CA VAL A 52 0.27 6.90 10.50
C VAL A 52 0.41 5.39 10.73
N THR A 53 -0.07 4.57 9.81
CA THR A 53 -0.09 3.11 10.00
C THR A 53 0.92 2.39 9.12
N TRP A 54 0.92 2.66 7.82
CA TRP A 54 1.85 2.09 6.85
C TRP A 54 2.05 3.03 5.65
N GLU A 55 2.95 2.66 4.76
CA GLU A 55 3.19 3.36 3.50
C GLU A 55 3.24 2.36 2.35
N MET A 56 2.86 2.79 1.15
CA MET A 56 3.07 2.04 -0.10
C MET A 56 3.65 2.98 -1.14
N GLN A 57 4.38 2.45 -2.11
CA GLN A 57 4.88 3.27 -3.19
C GLN A 57 3.75 3.95 -3.96
N ALA A 58 3.94 5.21 -4.32
CA ALA A 58 3.11 5.85 -5.32
C ALA A 58 3.58 5.44 -6.74
N THR A 59 2.63 5.20 -7.64
CA THR A 59 2.90 4.64 -8.98
C THR A 59 2.55 5.60 -10.12
N ASP A 60 2.33 6.87 -9.81
CA ASP A 60 1.83 7.90 -10.72
C ASP A 60 2.91 8.88 -11.20
N TYR A 61 4.16 8.41 -11.27
CA TYR A 61 5.21 9.18 -11.92
C TYR A 61 4.84 9.48 -13.38
N PRO A 62 5.09 10.70 -13.88
CA PRO A 62 4.94 10.98 -15.31
C PRO A 62 5.78 10.02 -16.15
N LEU A 63 5.22 9.55 -17.27
CA LEU A 63 5.97 8.79 -18.25
C LEU A 63 7.03 9.69 -18.89
N LEU A 64 8.27 9.18 -19.01
CA LEU A 64 9.32 9.90 -19.73
C LEU A 64 9.06 9.89 -21.24
N GLU A 65 8.81 8.71 -21.80
CA GLU A 65 8.44 8.49 -23.20
C GLU A 65 7.71 7.15 -23.35
N SER A 66 7.01 6.95 -24.46
CA SER A 66 6.18 5.75 -24.70
C SER A 66 6.97 4.46 -24.96
N LYS A 67 8.28 4.57 -25.27
CA LYS A 67 9.15 3.42 -25.58
C LYS A 67 9.96 2.94 -24.40
N LEU A 68 9.99 3.69 -23.29
CA LEU A 68 10.69 3.29 -22.07
C LEU A 68 9.70 2.71 -21.06
N PRO A 69 10.14 1.74 -20.25
CA PRO A 69 9.35 1.30 -19.11
C PRO A 69 9.16 2.47 -18.12
N PRO A 70 8.02 2.53 -17.42
CA PRO A 70 7.80 3.53 -16.38
C PRO A 70 8.72 3.28 -15.19
N TYR A 71 8.92 4.32 -14.36
CA TYR A 71 9.75 4.21 -13.15
C TYR A 71 9.05 3.56 -11.96
N GLU A 72 7.72 3.48 -11.99
CA GLU A 72 6.95 2.86 -10.91
C GLU A 72 7.36 1.38 -10.70
N PRO A 73 7.26 0.85 -9.46
CA PRO A 73 6.87 1.54 -8.23
C PRO A 73 8.04 2.23 -7.51
N ARG A 74 9.29 2.03 -7.93
CA ARG A 74 10.49 2.33 -7.11
C ARG A 74 10.36 1.71 -5.70
N GLY A 75 10.80 2.43 -4.67
CA GLY A 75 10.77 1.99 -3.27
C GLY A 75 11.88 0.99 -2.91
N CYS A 76 12.01 0.70 -1.61
CA CYS A 76 12.94 -0.30 -1.10
C CYS A 76 12.50 -0.80 0.28
N GLN A 77 13.16 -1.86 0.78
CA GLN A 77 12.84 -2.48 2.08
C GLN A 77 13.09 -1.55 3.28
N ARG A 78 13.92 -0.52 3.13
CA ARG A 78 14.16 0.48 4.19
C ARG A 78 13.06 1.54 4.19
N GLY A 79 12.57 1.89 3.01
CA GLY A 79 11.48 2.85 2.87
C GLY A 79 10.14 2.28 3.34
N ILE A 80 9.82 1.02 3.00
CA ILE A 80 8.54 0.40 3.40
C ILE A 80 8.39 0.23 4.94
N SER A 81 9.49 0.34 5.69
CA SER A 81 9.50 0.23 7.14
C SER A 81 9.61 1.58 7.86
N ALA A 82 9.58 2.72 7.15
CA ALA A 82 9.88 4.00 7.76
C ALA A 82 8.80 4.47 8.75
N SER A 83 7.53 4.07 8.54
CA SER A 83 6.42 4.35 9.47
C SER A 83 6.67 3.85 10.90
N TRP A 84 7.55 2.86 11.09
CA TRP A 84 7.95 2.38 12.41
C TRP A 84 8.58 3.48 13.28
N TYR A 85 9.42 4.34 12.69
CA TYR A 85 10.15 5.38 13.42
C TYR A 85 9.26 6.51 13.96
N VAL A 86 7.99 6.60 13.53
CA VAL A 86 7.08 7.68 13.97
C VAL A 86 6.74 7.52 15.46
N TYR A 87 6.71 6.28 15.97
CA TYR A 87 6.25 5.97 17.33
C TYR A 87 7.11 4.92 18.06
N SER A 88 8.32 4.64 17.55
CA SER A 88 9.27 3.70 18.17
C SER A 88 9.77 4.14 19.53
#